data_AF-L1MBH8-F1
#
_entry.id   AF-L1MBH8-F1
#
_cell.length_a   1.000
_cell.length_b   1.000
_cell.length_c   1.000
_cell.angle_alpha   90.00
_cell.angle_beta   90.00
_cell.angle_gamma   90.00
#
_symmetry.space_group_name_H-M   'P 1'
#
loop_
_entity.id
_entity.type
_entity.pdbx_description
1 polymer ?
#
loop_
_entity_poly.entity_id
_entity_poly.type
_entity_poly.pdbx_seq_one_letter_code
_entity_poly.pdbx_strand_id
1 'polypeptide(L)'
;MSLQARTFAYLEELEDGNVSEERMQEMLYFLENDLHCQSDTAAELEGLELLDYLYTRLNRPIRVCGMVRNVGEPGGGPFIVYNADGSISLQILESSQIDMSDPDKKRLFEGGTHFNPVDLVCGVRDFVGKKFHLPDFVDPNTGFISHKSKDGKELLALELPGLWNGAMSDWNTVFVEVPLATFNPVKTVNDLFRSEHQL
;
A
#
# COMPACT_ATOMS: atom_id res chain seq x y z
N MET A 1 19.28 8.15 -6.60
CA MET A 1 19.25 6.79 -6.04
C MET A 1 17.79 6.34 -5.97
N SER A 2 17.45 5.08 -6.25
CA SER A 2 16.06 4.61 -6.08
C SER A 2 15.64 4.65 -4.61
N LEU A 3 14.35 4.80 -4.32
CA LEU A 3 13.82 4.83 -2.94
C LEU A 3 14.32 3.63 -2.12
N GLN A 4 14.22 2.42 -2.67
CA GLN A 4 14.69 1.20 -2.02
C GLN A 4 16.20 1.21 -1.71
N ALA A 5 17.03 1.73 -2.62
CA ALA A 5 18.47 1.80 -2.37
C ALA A 5 18.80 2.78 -1.24
N ARG A 6 18.07 3.89 -1.13
CA ARG A 6 18.21 4.85 -0.02
C ARG A 6 17.72 4.24 1.30
N THR A 7 16.59 3.53 1.29
CA THR A 7 16.11 2.75 2.44
C THR A 7 17.16 1.75 2.93
N PHE A 8 17.80 1.01 2.02
CA PHE A 8 18.82 0.03 2.39
C PHE A 8 20.06 0.67 2.98
N ALA A 9 20.54 1.78 2.42
CA ALA A 9 21.65 2.52 3.00
C ALA A 9 21.35 2.99 4.44
N TYR A 10 20.14 3.48 4.70
CA TYR A 10 19.74 3.83 6.07
C TYR A 10 19.65 2.64 7.00
N LEU A 11 19.16 1.49 6.54
CA LEU A 11 19.11 0.27 7.35
C LEU A 11 20.51 -0.23 7.72
N GLU A 12 21.47 -0.13 6.80
CA GLU A 12 22.89 -0.43 7.09
C GLU A 12 23.45 0.52 8.17
N GLU A 13 23.17 1.82 8.08
CA GLU A 13 23.59 2.80 9.09
C GLU A 13 22.95 2.51 10.47
N LEU A 14 21.65 2.20 10.49
CA LEU A 14 20.90 1.88 11.72
C LEU A 14 21.40 0.57 12.36
N GLU A 15 21.80 -0.42 11.56
CA GLU A 15 22.36 -1.70 12.06
C GLU A 15 23.74 -1.52 12.72
N ASP A 16 24.57 -0.57 12.26
CA ASP A 16 25.85 -0.24 12.90
C ASP A 16 25.68 0.44 14.27
N GLY A 17 24.52 1.06 14.52
CA GLY A 17 24.10 1.56 15.82
C GLY A 17 24.75 2.89 16.26
N ASN A 18 25.69 3.45 15.50
CA ASN A 18 26.34 4.74 15.78
C ASN A 18 25.75 5.88 14.93
N VAL A 19 24.42 5.97 14.87
CA VAL A 19 23.71 7.00 14.10
C VAL A 19 23.48 8.23 14.98
N SER A 20 23.86 9.42 14.49
CA SER A 20 23.60 10.67 15.21
C SER A 20 22.11 11.03 15.19
N GLU A 21 21.66 11.79 16.19
CA GLU A 21 20.27 12.27 16.25
C GLU A 21 19.90 13.06 14.98
N GLU A 22 20.77 13.96 14.50
CA GLU A 22 20.57 14.70 13.25
C GLU A 22 20.34 13.75 12.06
N ARG A 23 21.08 12.63 12.02
CA ARG A 23 20.96 11.64 10.96
C ARG A 23 19.65 10.86 11.07
N MET A 24 19.21 10.50 12.28
CA MET A 24 17.91 9.87 12.49
C MET A 24 16.74 10.80 12.14
N GLN A 25 16.85 12.10 12.41
CA GLN A 25 15.84 13.08 11.99
C GLN A 25 15.76 13.22 10.47
N GLU A 26 16.88 13.09 9.76
CA GLU A 26 16.89 13.03 8.28
C GLU A 26 16.22 11.75 7.75
N MET A 27 16.48 10.61 8.40
CA MET A 27 15.80 9.34 8.08
C MET A 27 14.30 9.41 8.34
N LEU A 28 13.88 10.08 9.42
CA LEU A 28 12.46 10.31 9.73
C LEU A 28 11.83 11.19 8.65
N TYR A 29 12.49 12.28 8.26
CA TYR A 29 12.04 13.12 7.16
C TYR A 29 11.87 12.32 5.86
N PHE A 30 12.83 11.45 5.53
CA PHE A 30 12.72 10.55 4.37
C PHE A 30 11.51 9.61 4.48
N LEU A 31 11.32 8.96 5.62
CA LEU A 31 10.19 8.06 5.86
C LEU A 31 8.84 8.78 5.65
N GLU A 32 8.71 10.00 6.18
CA GLU A 32 7.47 10.78 6.14
C GLU A 32 7.18 11.42 4.78
N ASN A 33 8.21 11.85 4.05
CA ASN A 33 8.05 12.66 2.84
C ASN A 33 8.28 11.87 1.55
N ASP A 34 9.22 10.93 1.54
CA ASP A 34 9.53 10.12 0.35
C ASP A 34 8.78 8.78 0.37
N LEU A 35 8.62 8.15 1.54
CA LEU A 35 7.87 6.90 1.69
C LEU A 35 6.43 7.12 2.17
N HIS A 36 6.05 8.36 2.50
CA HIS A 36 4.72 8.75 2.95
C HIS A 36 4.19 7.89 4.11
N CYS A 37 5.07 7.54 5.05
CA CYS A 37 4.71 6.85 6.28
C CYS A 37 4.96 7.77 7.46
N GLN A 38 3.89 8.16 8.15
CA GLN A 38 3.91 9.13 9.25
C GLN A 38 3.34 8.50 10.52
N SER A 39 3.57 9.15 11.66
CA SER A 39 2.88 8.82 12.90
C SER A 39 2.84 10.05 13.78
N ASP A 40 1.70 10.28 14.44
CA ASP A 40 1.49 11.44 15.31
C ASP A 40 2.48 11.46 16.50
N THR A 41 3.09 10.32 16.84
CA THR A 41 4.05 10.20 17.95
C THR A 41 5.51 10.18 17.50
N ALA A 42 5.80 10.08 16.20
CA ALA A 42 7.16 9.86 15.71
C ALA A 42 8.10 11.03 16.04
N ALA A 43 7.59 12.26 16.00
CA ALA A 43 8.36 13.47 16.28
C ALA A 43 8.81 13.59 17.75
N GLU A 44 8.21 12.83 18.66
CA GLU A 44 8.54 12.82 20.09
C GLU A 44 9.54 11.72 20.46
N LEU A 45 9.87 10.82 19.52
CA LEU A 45 10.82 9.74 19.75
C LEU A 45 12.26 10.26 19.66
N GLU A 46 13.12 9.78 20.56
CA GLU A 46 14.55 10.14 20.60
C GLU A 46 15.42 8.91 20.85
N GLY A 47 16.70 8.98 20.45
CA GLY A 47 17.69 7.95 20.77
C GLY A 47 17.27 6.54 20.30
N LEU A 48 17.24 5.58 21.22
CA LEU A 48 16.94 4.17 20.90
C LEU A 48 15.50 3.95 20.43
N GLU A 49 14.54 4.75 20.91
CA GLU A 49 13.13 4.61 20.51
C GLU A 49 12.93 5.07 19.06
N LEU A 50 13.56 6.18 18.68
CA LEU A 50 13.55 6.66 17.30
C LEU A 50 14.29 5.67 16.37
N LEU A 51 15.43 5.14 16.82
CA LEU A 51 16.19 4.14 16.06
C LEU A 51 15.33 2.89 15.78
N ASP A 52 14.69 2.32 16.80
CA ASP A 52 13.84 1.13 16.65
C ASP A 52 12.62 1.40 15.75
N TYR A 53 12.00 2.58 15.92
CA TYR A 53 10.90 3.02 15.07
C TYR A 53 11.34 3.12 13.60
N LEU A 54 12.44 3.82 13.31
CA LEU A 54 12.98 3.98 11.97
C LEU A 54 13.33 2.62 11.35
N TYR A 55 14.03 1.76 12.09
CA TYR A 55 14.38 0.43 11.61
C TYR A 55 13.14 -0.39 11.28
N THR A 56 12.14 -0.41 12.16
CA THR A 56 10.88 -1.15 11.97
C THR A 56 10.08 -0.64 10.77
N ARG A 57 10.06 0.67 10.54
CA ARG A 57 9.31 1.30 9.43
C ARG A 57 10.03 1.17 8.09
N LEU A 58 11.35 1.30 8.08
CA LEU A 58 12.16 1.18 6.86
C LEU A 58 12.33 -0.28 6.42
N ASN A 59 12.46 -1.22 7.36
CA ASN A 59 12.72 -2.64 7.07
C ASN A 59 11.44 -3.43 6.73
N ARG A 60 10.75 -2.99 5.69
CA ARG A 60 9.50 -3.59 5.19
C ARG A 60 9.61 -3.88 3.70
N PRO A 61 8.83 -4.83 3.17
CA PRO A 61 8.67 -4.97 1.73
C PRO A 61 8.15 -3.66 1.13
N ILE A 62 8.57 -3.36 -0.10
CA ILE A 62 8.16 -2.17 -0.84
C ILE A 62 7.31 -2.55 -2.04
N ARG A 63 6.25 -1.79 -2.32
CA ARG A 63 5.45 -1.89 -3.55
C ARG A 63 5.38 -0.53 -4.24
N VAL A 64 5.69 -0.53 -5.53
CA VAL A 64 5.44 0.59 -6.43
C VAL A 64 4.19 0.26 -7.23
N CYS A 65 3.14 1.04 -7.05
CA CYS A 65 1.83 0.80 -7.63
C CYS A 65 1.57 1.82 -8.73
N GLY A 66 1.37 1.34 -9.96
CA GLY A 66 0.91 2.17 -11.06
C GLY A 66 -0.49 2.70 -10.77
N MET A 67 -0.76 3.96 -11.09
CA MET A 67 -2.06 4.60 -10.94
C MET A 67 -2.47 5.19 -12.28
N VAL A 68 -3.65 4.86 -12.75
CA VAL A 68 -4.21 5.40 -14.00
C VAL A 68 -5.39 6.31 -13.69
N ARG A 69 -5.61 7.33 -14.51
CA ARG A 69 -6.77 8.23 -14.35
C ARG A 69 -8.07 7.44 -14.45
N ASN A 70 -8.98 7.71 -13.53
CA ASN A 70 -10.27 7.06 -13.52
C ASN A 70 -11.16 7.63 -14.63
N VAL A 71 -11.63 6.74 -15.52
CA VAL A 71 -12.56 7.04 -16.62
C VAL A 71 -13.96 6.43 -16.38
N GLY A 72 -14.29 6.16 -15.11
CA GLY A 72 -15.54 5.53 -14.68
C GLY A 72 -15.42 4.03 -14.41
N GLU A 73 -14.21 3.51 -14.30
CA GLU A 73 -13.96 2.09 -14.03
C GLU A 73 -13.98 1.82 -12.52
N PRO A 74 -14.65 0.75 -12.06
CA PRO A 74 -14.56 0.32 -10.66
C PRO A 74 -13.17 -0.28 -10.40
N GLY A 75 -12.59 0.07 -9.25
CA GLY A 75 -11.29 -0.43 -8.77
C GLY A 75 -10.86 0.27 -7.49
N GLY A 76 -9.79 -0.22 -6.88
CA GLY A 76 -9.18 0.39 -5.70
C GLY A 76 -8.47 1.70 -6.03
N GLY A 77 -8.74 2.75 -5.26
CA GLY A 77 -8.13 4.08 -5.41
C GLY A 77 -6.96 4.30 -4.47
N PRO A 78 -6.05 5.26 -4.77
CA PRO A 78 -4.99 5.67 -3.85
C PRO A 78 -5.54 6.54 -2.71
N PHE A 79 -5.20 6.19 -1.47
CA PHE A 79 -5.59 6.95 -0.28
C PHE A 79 -4.44 7.05 0.73
N ILE A 80 -4.49 8.09 1.57
CA ILE A 80 -3.72 8.19 2.81
C ILE A 80 -4.62 7.68 3.94
N VAL A 81 -4.14 6.72 4.72
CA VAL A 81 -4.98 5.97 5.67
C VAL A 81 -4.30 5.89 7.03
N TYR A 82 -5.10 6.03 8.09
CA TYR A 82 -4.71 5.67 9.45
C TYR A 82 -4.77 4.16 9.63
N ASN A 83 -3.63 3.56 9.96
CA ASN A 83 -3.45 2.14 10.21
C ASN A 83 -3.82 1.79 11.66
N ALA A 84 -4.03 0.49 11.92
CA ALA A 84 -4.40 -0.01 13.25
C ALA A 84 -3.34 0.27 14.34
N ASP A 85 -2.08 0.43 13.94
CA ASP A 85 -0.96 0.74 14.82
C ASP A 85 -0.75 2.26 15.06
N GLY A 86 -1.67 3.10 14.55
CA GLY A 86 -1.60 4.55 14.67
C GLY A 86 -0.68 5.24 13.65
N SER A 87 -0.03 4.49 12.75
CA SER A 87 0.70 5.08 11.64
C SER A 87 -0.24 5.55 10.52
N ILE A 88 0.22 6.50 9.71
CA ILE A 88 -0.47 7.02 8.54
C ILE A 88 0.35 6.59 7.31
N SER A 89 -0.27 5.96 6.32
CA SER A 89 0.45 5.50 5.13
C SER A 89 -0.40 5.46 3.86
N LEU A 90 0.26 5.35 2.71
CA LEU A 90 -0.39 5.16 1.42
C LEU A 90 -0.98 3.75 1.27
N GLN A 91 -2.25 3.66 0.90
CA GLN A 91 -2.99 2.41 0.75
C GLN A 91 -3.94 2.46 -0.46
N ILE A 92 -4.31 1.29 -1.00
CA ILE A 92 -5.19 1.14 -2.16
C ILE A 92 -6.56 0.64 -1.69
N LEU A 93 -7.53 1.52 -1.46
CA LEU A 93 -8.83 1.14 -0.89
C LEU A 93 -9.90 0.98 -1.95
N GLU A 94 -10.74 -0.05 -1.77
CA GLU A 94 -12.00 -0.21 -2.49
C GLU A 94 -13.18 0.34 -1.68
N SER A 95 -14.34 0.51 -2.33
CA SER A 95 -15.57 0.96 -1.66
C SER A 95 -16.01 0.06 -0.50
N SER A 96 -15.67 -1.24 -0.54
CA SER A 96 -15.96 -2.19 0.53
C SER A 96 -15.19 -1.92 1.82
N GLN A 97 -14.07 -1.20 1.73
CA GLN A 97 -13.21 -0.85 2.86
C GLN A 97 -13.47 0.58 3.36
N ILE A 98 -14.41 1.29 2.75
CA ILE A 98 -14.74 2.68 3.06
C ILE A 98 -16.17 2.73 3.60
N ASP A 99 -16.35 3.40 4.73
CA ASP A 99 -17.68 3.64 5.27
C ASP A 99 -18.43 4.66 4.40
N MET A 100 -19.24 4.16 3.47
CA MET A 100 -20.03 4.97 2.53
C MET A 100 -21.22 5.66 3.19
N SER A 101 -21.50 5.40 4.48
CA SER A 101 -22.52 6.12 5.25
C SER A 101 -21.99 7.43 5.83
N ASP A 102 -20.66 7.55 5.97
CA ASP A 102 -19.96 8.76 6.36
C ASP A 102 -19.86 9.72 5.15
N PRO A 103 -20.49 10.91 5.19
CA PRO A 103 -20.49 11.84 4.06
C PRO A 103 -19.08 12.34 3.67
N ASP A 104 -18.16 12.47 4.63
CA ASP A 104 -16.81 12.97 4.35
C ASP A 104 -15.97 11.91 3.67
N LYS A 105 -16.02 10.66 4.14
CA LYS A 105 -15.34 9.53 3.49
C LYS A 105 -15.89 9.28 2.09
N LYS A 106 -17.21 9.32 1.95
CA LYS A 106 -17.87 9.21 0.65
C LYS A 106 -17.40 10.29 -0.32
N ARG A 107 -17.32 11.55 0.13
CA ARG A 107 -16.81 12.67 -0.68
C ARG A 107 -15.35 12.47 -1.10
N LEU A 108 -14.49 11.97 -0.22
CA LEU A 108 -13.10 11.66 -0.54
C LEU A 108 -13.00 10.54 -1.58
N PHE A 109 -13.80 9.48 -1.42
CA PHE A 109 -13.87 8.37 -2.37
C PHE A 109 -14.34 8.83 -3.75
N GLU A 110 -15.45 9.56 -3.82
CA GLU A 110 -16.02 10.09 -5.08
C GLU A 110 -15.11 11.15 -5.73
N GLY A 111 -14.27 11.83 -4.96
CA GLY A 111 -13.26 12.77 -5.44
C GLY A 111 -11.98 12.11 -5.97
N GLY A 112 -11.84 10.78 -5.84
CA GLY A 112 -10.68 10.04 -6.31
C GLY A 112 -10.48 10.17 -7.83
N THR A 113 -9.31 10.65 -8.25
CA THR A 113 -9.00 10.90 -9.67
C THR A 113 -8.34 9.72 -10.37
N HIS A 114 -7.86 8.74 -9.61
CA HIS A 114 -7.07 7.61 -10.10
C HIS A 114 -7.54 6.30 -9.48
N PHE A 115 -7.21 5.19 -10.13
CA PHE A 115 -7.34 3.85 -9.58
C PHE A 115 -6.11 3.00 -9.93
N ASN A 116 -5.90 1.91 -9.18
CA ASN A 116 -4.83 0.96 -9.44
C ASN A 116 -5.29 -0.09 -10.47
N PRO A 117 -4.58 -0.25 -11.60
CA PRO A 117 -4.88 -1.25 -12.62
C PRO A 117 -4.31 -2.64 -12.29
N VAL A 118 -3.90 -2.89 -11.03
CA VAL A 118 -3.17 -4.08 -10.58
C VAL A 118 -1.77 -4.19 -11.20
N ASP A 119 -1.17 -3.07 -11.57
CA ASP A 119 0.22 -2.98 -12.00
C ASP A 119 1.09 -2.64 -10.78
N LEU A 120 1.82 -3.65 -10.28
CA LEU A 120 2.67 -3.53 -9.09
C LEU A 120 4.08 -4.09 -9.37
N VAL A 121 5.08 -3.33 -8.94
CA VAL A 121 6.46 -3.79 -8.83
C VAL A 121 6.81 -3.92 -7.36
N CYS A 122 7.16 -5.14 -6.93
CA CYS A 122 7.37 -5.47 -5.52
C CYS A 122 8.84 -5.78 -5.20
N GLY A 123 9.39 -5.09 -4.20
CA GLY A 123 10.64 -5.43 -3.55
C GLY A 123 10.38 -6.30 -2.31
N VAL A 124 10.69 -7.58 -2.41
CA VAL A 124 10.36 -8.60 -1.38
C VAL A 124 11.58 -9.13 -0.62
N ARG A 125 12.71 -8.44 -0.73
CA ARG A 125 13.95 -8.77 -0.03
C ARG A 125 14.39 -7.60 0.83
N ASP A 126 14.97 -7.92 1.97
CA ASP A 126 15.57 -6.95 2.88
C ASP A 126 16.92 -6.44 2.34
N PHE A 127 17.51 -5.50 3.08
CA PHE A 127 18.78 -4.85 2.73
C PHE A 127 19.98 -5.82 2.71
N VAL A 128 19.89 -6.97 3.40
CA VAL A 128 20.91 -8.04 3.35
C VAL A 128 20.61 -9.11 2.29
N GLY A 129 19.56 -8.94 1.48
CA GLY A 129 19.18 -9.81 0.37
C GLY A 129 18.36 -11.04 0.75
N LYS A 130 17.96 -11.21 2.02
CA LYS A 130 17.06 -12.28 2.45
C LYS A 130 15.62 -11.93 2.07
N LYS A 131 14.80 -12.95 1.84
CA LYS A 131 13.37 -12.74 1.56
C LYS A 131 12.63 -12.42 2.85
N PHE A 132 11.78 -11.42 2.81
CA PHE A 132 10.80 -11.19 3.88
C PHE A 132 9.84 -12.38 3.97
N HIS A 133 9.42 -12.72 5.18
CA HIS A 133 8.26 -13.58 5.39
C HIS A 133 7.01 -12.69 5.28
N LEU A 134 6.45 -12.59 4.07
CA LEU A 134 5.34 -11.67 3.76
C LEU A 134 4.12 -11.75 4.70
N PRO A 135 3.75 -12.93 5.26
CA PRO A 135 2.66 -13.02 6.23
C PRO A 135 2.84 -12.13 7.49
N ASP A 136 4.08 -11.74 7.81
CA ASP A 136 4.36 -10.85 8.95
C ASP A 136 3.87 -9.41 8.72
N PHE A 137 3.53 -9.05 7.47
CA PHE A 137 3.11 -7.71 7.06
C PHE A 137 1.61 -7.63 6.65
N VAL A 138 0.85 -8.67 7.00
CA VAL A 138 -0.59 -8.80 6.74
C VAL A 138 -1.38 -8.17 7.88
N ASP A 139 -2.46 -7.44 7.56
CA ASP A 139 -3.44 -7.04 8.59
C ASP A 139 -4.51 -8.13 8.73
N PRO A 140 -4.52 -8.91 9.84
CA PRO A 140 -5.48 -9.98 10.06
C PRO A 140 -6.93 -9.49 10.20
N ASN A 141 -7.14 -8.20 10.50
CA ASN A 141 -8.47 -7.63 10.72
C ASN A 141 -9.21 -7.28 9.43
N THR A 142 -8.55 -7.38 8.28
CA THR A 142 -9.13 -7.04 6.97
C THR A 142 -9.86 -8.19 6.28
N GLY A 143 -9.98 -9.35 6.94
CA GLY A 143 -10.82 -10.44 6.46
C GLY A 143 -12.30 -10.03 6.44
N PHE A 144 -13.04 -10.46 5.42
CA PHE A 144 -14.45 -10.12 5.27
C PHE A 144 -15.29 -11.33 4.88
N ILE A 145 -16.60 -11.26 5.13
CA ILE A 145 -17.56 -12.28 4.72
C ILE A 145 -18.15 -11.86 3.38
N SER A 146 -17.97 -12.66 2.34
CA SER A 146 -18.63 -12.46 1.06
C SER A 146 -19.85 -13.36 0.90
N HIS A 147 -20.86 -12.83 0.22
CA HIS A 147 -22.03 -13.58 -0.21
C HIS A 147 -21.76 -14.20 -1.58
N LYS A 148 -21.86 -15.53 -1.67
CA LYS A 148 -21.66 -16.28 -2.91
C LYS A 148 -22.86 -17.18 -3.14
N SER A 149 -23.17 -17.46 -4.40
CA SER A 149 -24.14 -18.49 -4.76
C SER A 149 -23.43 -19.66 -5.45
N LYS A 150 -23.80 -20.89 -5.08
CA LYS A 150 -23.36 -22.10 -5.77
C LYS A 150 -24.54 -23.05 -5.90
N ASP A 151 -24.81 -23.50 -7.12
CA ASP A 151 -25.91 -24.40 -7.44
C ASP A 151 -27.28 -23.90 -6.93
N GLY A 152 -27.50 -22.58 -6.99
CA GLY A 152 -28.74 -21.93 -6.53
C GLY A 152 -28.87 -21.80 -5.01
N LYS A 153 -27.83 -22.13 -4.23
CA LYS A 153 -27.78 -21.93 -2.78
C LYS A 153 -26.91 -20.74 -2.43
N GLU A 154 -27.44 -19.88 -1.57
CA GLU A 154 -26.67 -18.82 -0.91
C GLU A 154 -25.68 -19.41 0.08
N LEU A 155 -24.46 -18.89 0.05
CA LEU A 155 -23.33 -19.27 0.89
C LEU A 155 -22.67 -18.02 1.44
N LEU A 156 -22.23 -18.11 2.69
CA LEU A 156 -21.31 -17.15 3.28
C LEU A 156 -19.91 -17.73 3.19
N ALA A 157 -18.97 -16.99 2.61
CA ALA A 157 -17.57 -17.35 2.54
C ALA A 157 -16.75 -16.36 3.37
N LEU A 158 -15.90 -16.87 4.27
CA LEU A 158 -14.89 -16.06 4.91
C LEU A 158 -13.72 -15.91 3.95
N GLU A 159 -13.44 -14.67 3.54
CA GLU A 159 -12.27 -14.32 2.76
C GLU A 159 -11.18 -13.82 3.72
N LEU A 160 -10.04 -14.51 3.71
CA LEU A 160 -8.86 -14.07 4.44
C LEU A 160 -8.36 -12.75 3.85
N PRO A 161 -7.58 -11.97 4.63
CA PRO A 161 -6.87 -10.79 4.14
C PRO A 161 -6.16 -11.07 2.81
N GLY A 162 -6.70 -10.54 1.71
CA GLY A 162 -6.28 -10.92 0.36
C GLY A 162 -6.32 -9.79 -0.66
N LEU A 163 -7.23 -8.81 -0.46
CA LEU A 163 -7.16 -7.54 -1.19
C LEU A 163 -5.87 -6.80 -0.83
N TRP A 164 -5.39 -5.90 -1.70
CA TRP A 164 -4.07 -5.29 -1.62
C TRP A 164 -3.68 -4.87 -0.20
N ASN A 165 -4.55 -4.14 0.49
CA ASN A 165 -4.23 -3.63 1.83
C ASN A 165 -4.39 -4.66 2.93
N GLY A 166 -5.09 -5.78 2.68
CA GLY A 166 -5.11 -6.86 3.66
C GLY A 166 -3.81 -7.63 3.67
N ALA A 167 -3.39 -8.10 2.50
CA ALA A 167 -2.17 -8.91 2.37
C ALA A 167 -0.87 -8.08 2.41
N MET A 168 -0.96 -6.77 2.17
CA MET A 168 0.19 -5.86 2.09
C MET A 168 -0.05 -4.58 2.93
N SER A 169 -0.75 -4.69 4.05
CA SER A 169 -1.09 -3.54 4.90
C SER A 169 0.16 -2.81 5.37
N ASP A 170 1.16 -3.57 5.81
CA ASP A 170 2.36 -3.03 6.43
C ASP A 170 3.55 -2.94 5.46
N TRP A 171 3.28 -2.57 4.21
CA TRP A 171 4.29 -2.40 3.18
C TRP A 171 4.59 -0.92 2.92
N ASN A 172 5.85 -0.60 2.62
CA ASN A 172 6.20 0.71 2.09
C ASN A 172 5.58 0.87 0.70
N THR A 173 4.70 1.84 0.54
CA THR A 173 3.84 1.98 -0.65
C THR A 173 4.16 3.27 -1.38
N VAL A 174 4.38 3.17 -2.69
CA VAL A 174 4.67 4.33 -3.56
C VAL A 174 3.72 4.31 -4.74
N PHE A 175 3.10 5.46 -5.03
CA PHE A 175 2.20 5.62 -6.17
C PHE A 175 2.87 6.37 -7.31
N VAL A 176 2.66 5.88 -8.53
CA VAL A 176 3.19 6.51 -9.75
C VAL A 176 2.08 6.60 -10.77
N GLU A 177 1.79 7.80 -11.30
CA GLU A 177 0.87 7.95 -12.44
C GLU A 177 1.48 7.28 -13.67
N VAL A 178 0.74 6.35 -14.28
CA VAL A 178 1.13 5.67 -15.52
C VAL A 178 0.09 5.93 -16.62
N PRO A 179 0.46 5.87 -17.91
CA PRO A 179 -0.47 6.12 -19.00
C PRO A 179 -1.65 5.14 -18.97
N LEU A 180 -2.88 5.62 -19.21
CA LEU A 180 -4.08 4.76 -19.26
C LEU A 180 -3.93 3.58 -20.24
N ALA A 181 -3.15 3.75 -21.32
CA ALA A 181 -2.88 2.72 -22.31
C ALA A 181 -2.19 1.46 -21.75
N THR A 182 -1.58 1.51 -20.56
CA THR A 182 -1.04 0.32 -19.89
C THR A 182 -2.13 -0.57 -19.29
N PHE A 183 -3.38 -0.09 -19.23
CA PHE A 183 -4.52 -0.79 -18.67
C PHE A 183 -5.61 -1.08 -19.71
N ASN A 184 -5.69 -2.34 -20.15
CA ASN A 184 -6.69 -2.83 -21.11
C ASN A 184 -7.44 -4.02 -20.51
N PRO A 185 -8.38 -3.80 -19.57
CA PRO A 185 -9.08 -4.87 -18.88
C PRO A 185 -10.16 -5.51 -19.78
N VAL A 186 -10.40 -6.80 -19.57
CA VAL A 186 -11.54 -7.52 -20.15
C VAL A 186 -12.44 -7.98 -19.00
N LYS A 187 -13.53 -7.25 -18.76
CA LYS A 187 -14.51 -7.55 -17.69
C LYS A 187 -15.75 -8.28 -18.22
N THR A 188 -16.10 -7.99 -19.47
CA THR A 188 -17.23 -8.57 -20.20
C THR A 188 -16.75 -9.12 -21.55
N VAL A 189 -17.54 -10.02 -22.16
CA VAL A 189 -17.26 -10.54 -23.50
C VAL A 189 -17.14 -9.40 -24.52
N ASN A 190 -17.89 -8.31 -24.34
CA ASN A 190 -17.86 -7.17 -25.26
C ASN A 190 -16.55 -6.39 -25.21
N ASP A 191 -15.80 -6.45 -24.10
CA ASP A 191 -14.51 -5.76 -24.00
C ASP A 191 -13.49 -6.33 -24.99
N LEU A 192 -13.63 -7.60 -25.39
CA LEU A 192 -12.78 -8.21 -26.41
C LEU A 192 -12.91 -7.53 -27.78
N PHE A 193 -14.01 -6.83 -28.08
CA PHE A 193 -14.18 -6.11 -29.35
C PHE A 193 -13.44 -4.77 -29.39
N ARG A 194 -12.85 -4.31 -28.28
CA ARG A 194 -12.02 -3.11 -28.27
C ARG A 194 -10.80 -3.31 -29.16
N SER A 195 -10.35 -2.26 -29.85
CA SER A 195 -9.24 -2.30 -30.81
C SER A 195 -7.95 -2.91 -30.25
N GLU A 196 -7.72 -2.69 -28.96
CA GLU A 196 -6.57 -3.14 -28.18
C GLU A 196 -6.50 -4.67 -28.07
N HIS A 197 -7.60 -5.38 -28.34
CA HIS A 197 -7.72 -6.84 -28.23
C HIS A 197 -8.01 -7.54 -29.57
N GLN A 198 -8.10 -6.80 -30.68
CA GLN A 198 -8.53 -7.30 -32.00
C GLN A 198 -7.37 -7.54 -32.99
N LEU A 199 -6.19 -7.92 -32.50
CA LEU A 199 -5.03 -8.25 -33.33
C LEU A 199 -5.25 -9.47 -34.23
#